data_AF-A0A660SDE2-F1
#
_entry.id   AF-A0A660SDE2-F1
#
_cell.length_a   1.000
_cell.length_b   1.000
_cell.length_c   1.000
_cell.angle_alpha   90.00
_cell.angle_beta   90.00
_cell.angle_gamma   90.00
#
_symmetry.space_group_name_H-M   'P 1'
#
loop_
_entity.id
_entity.type
_entity.pdbx_description
1 polymer ?
#
loop_
_entity_poly.entity_id
_entity_poly.type
_entity_poly.pdbx_seq_one_letter_code
_entity_poly.pdbx_strand_id
1 'polypeptide(L)'
;MIYFKKFSVTGQANSEVLDSGLQSTEAEKKRLLSVLIQVSGYASNDVVGYLEQTKVFEIPDSLIDTDTDTGSTNNQHSVNRINEIEVGVDLPVGSTFKVGIVCGATNKNIVGAYRYEIIK
;
A
#
# COMPACT_ATOMS: atom_id res chain seq x y z
N MET A 1 1.09 -12.83 16.82
CA MET A 1 0.35 -11.58 17.12
C MET A 1 0.36 -10.75 15.87
N ILE A 2 -0.77 -10.11 15.57
CA ILE A 2 -0.92 -9.31 14.35
C ILE A 2 -0.56 -7.85 14.67
N TYR A 3 0.24 -7.26 13.80
CA TYR A 3 0.71 -5.89 13.88
C TYR A 3 0.33 -5.14 12.61
N PHE A 4 0.28 -3.81 12.74
CA PHE A 4 -0.02 -2.89 11.64
C PHE A 4 1.04 -1.81 11.56
N LYS A 5 1.64 -1.65 10.37
CA LYS A 5 2.56 -0.53 10.09
C LYS A 5 1.91 0.38 9.06
N LYS A 6 1.56 1.61 9.48
CA LYS A 6 1.02 2.64 8.59
C LYS A 6 2.05 3.05 7.52
N PHE A 7 1.57 3.34 6.32
CA PHE A 7 2.32 4.05 5.28
C PHE A 7 1.45 5.13 4.63
N SER A 8 2.11 6.03 3.92
CA SER A 8 1.50 7.08 3.09
C SER A 8 2.44 7.38 1.94
N VAL A 9 1.90 7.49 0.73
CA VAL A 9 2.66 7.82 -0.48
C VAL A 9 1.95 8.97 -1.18
N THR A 10 2.70 10.04 -1.41
CA THR A 10 2.27 11.15 -2.26
C THR A 10 2.70 10.83 -3.69
N GLY A 11 1.73 10.61 -4.58
CA GLY A 11 2.03 10.33 -5.97
C GLY A 11 2.57 11.56 -6.70
N GLN A 12 3.35 11.30 -7.75
CA GLN A 12 3.91 12.33 -8.62
C GLN A 12 3.52 12.02 -10.06
N ALA A 13 3.07 13.04 -10.81
CA ALA A 13 2.65 12.85 -12.20
C ALA A 13 3.78 12.26 -13.07
N ASN A 14 3.42 11.29 -13.91
CA ASN A 14 4.31 10.56 -14.83
C ASN A 14 5.45 9.83 -14.10
N SER A 15 5.20 9.34 -12.89
CA SER A 15 6.22 8.71 -12.06
C SER A 15 5.66 7.61 -11.18
N GLU A 16 6.53 6.67 -10.83
CA GLU A 16 6.29 5.66 -9.80
C GLU A 16 6.93 6.14 -8.49
N VAL A 17 6.13 6.16 -7.43
CA VAL A 17 6.58 6.54 -6.09
C VAL A 17 6.29 5.38 -5.14
N LEU A 18 7.32 4.91 -4.44
CA LEU A 18 7.25 3.85 -3.44
C LEU A 18 7.37 4.43 -2.03
N ASP A 19 6.82 3.73 -1.05
CA ASP A 19 7.02 4.02 0.36
C ASP A 19 8.39 3.53 0.89
N SER A 20 8.58 3.65 2.21
CA SER A 20 9.78 3.12 2.89
C SER A 20 9.74 1.60 3.10
N GLY A 21 8.55 0.99 3.06
CA GLY A 21 8.35 -0.45 3.10
C GLY A 21 8.30 -1.07 4.48
N LEU A 22 7.98 -2.37 4.52
CA LEU A 22 8.05 -3.24 5.69
C LEU A 22 9.31 -4.11 5.62
N GLN A 23 10.30 -3.80 6.45
CA GLN A 23 11.56 -4.54 6.52
C GLN A 23 11.53 -5.65 7.57
N SER A 24 12.01 -6.83 7.18
CA SER A 24 12.22 -8.01 8.05
C SER A 24 13.66 -8.02 8.56
N THR A 25 13.85 -8.21 9.87
CA THR A 25 15.19 -8.22 10.50
C THR A 25 15.40 -9.53 11.27
N GLU A 26 16.64 -9.83 11.69
CA GLU A 26 16.92 -11.03 12.51
C GLU A 26 16.14 -11.02 13.83
N ALA A 27 16.01 -9.86 14.47
CA ALA A 27 15.28 -9.71 15.73
C ALA A 27 13.75 -9.78 15.53
N GLU A 28 13.26 -9.34 14.38
CA GLU A 28 11.84 -9.28 14.04
C GLU A 28 11.63 -9.83 12.62
N LYS A 29 11.69 -11.16 12.50
CA LYS A 29 11.36 -11.82 11.24
C LYS A 29 9.87 -11.68 11.00
N LYS A 30 9.49 -11.12 9.85
CA LYS A 30 8.10 -10.73 9.56
C LYS A 30 7.48 -11.61 8.48
N ARG A 31 6.19 -11.89 8.64
CA ARG A 31 5.31 -12.42 7.59
C ARG A 31 4.29 -11.36 7.23
N LEU A 32 4.26 -10.95 5.97
CA LEU A 32 3.22 -10.04 5.47
C LEU A 32 1.96 -10.85 5.18
N LEU A 33 0.86 -10.52 5.85
CA LEU A 33 -0.43 -11.15 5.59
C LEU A 33 -1.13 -10.44 4.42
N SER A 34 -1.23 -9.12 4.52
CA SER A 34 -1.97 -8.30 3.56
C SER A 34 -1.57 -6.83 3.64
N VAL A 35 -2.00 -6.07 2.63
CA VAL A 35 -1.86 -4.62 2.57
C VAL A 35 -3.24 -3.99 2.54
N LEU A 36 -3.53 -3.13 3.51
CA LEU A 36 -4.74 -2.31 3.52
C LEU A 36 -4.46 -1.02 2.77
N ILE A 37 -5.31 -0.66 1.81
CA ILE A 37 -5.08 0.49 0.92
C ILE A 37 -6.31 1.38 0.79
N GLN A 38 -6.07 2.68 0.74
CA GLN A 38 -7.03 3.68 0.26
C GLN A 38 -6.32 4.61 -0.71
N VAL A 39 -6.95 4.91 -1.84
CA VAL A 39 -6.47 5.89 -2.84
C VAL A 39 -7.19 7.22 -2.62
N SER A 40 -6.59 8.36 -2.90
CA SER A 40 -7.24 9.68 -2.71
C SER A 40 -8.23 10.04 -3.82
N GLY A 41 -8.58 9.10 -4.70
CA GLY A 41 -9.45 9.29 -5.86
C GLY A 41 -8.90 8.56 -7.09
N TYR A 42 -9.72 8.46 -8.13
CA TYR A 42 -9.39 7.75 -9.37
C TYR A 42 -8.78 8.68 -10.42
N ALA A 43 -7.74 8.21 -11.10
CA ALA A 43 -7.07 8.92 -12.18
C ALA A 43 -6.37 7.97 -13.17
N SER A 44 -6.84 6.71 -13.27
CA SER A 44 -6.20 5.65 -14.08
C SER A 44 -4.75 5.42 -13.68
N ASN A 45 -4.50 5.45 -12.37
CA ASN A 45 -3.21 5.13 -11.77
C ASN A 45 -3.19 3.68 -11.30
N ASP A 46 -1.99 3.11 -11.13
CA ASP A 46 -1.83 1.72 -10.66
C ASP A 46 -1.22 1.69 -9.27
N VAL A 47 -1.80 0.92 -8.36
CA VAL A 47 -1.22 0.63 -7.06
C VAL A 47 -0.38 -0.63 -7.17
N VAL A 48 0.87 -0.52 -6.76
CA VAL A 48 1.88 -1.56 -6.96
C VAL A 48 2.48 -2.01 -5.63
N GLY A 49 2.78 -3.30 -5.54
CA GLY A 49 3.48 -3.91 -4.41
C GLY A 49 4.68 -4.71 -4.89
N TYR A 50 5.83 -4.53 -4.24
CA TYR A 50 7.08 -5.21 -4.56
C TYR A 50 7.66 -5.90 -3.34
N LEU A 51 8.16 -7.11 -3.54
CA LEU A 51 9.14 -7.72 -2.65
C LEU A 51 10.51 -7.52 -3.28
N GLU A 52 11.33 -6.65 -2.69
CA GLU A 52 12.56 -6.16 -3.31
C GLU A 52 12.31 -5.54 -4.69
N GLN A 53 12.73 -6.23 -5.76
CA GLN A 53 12.55 -5.82 -7.14
C GLN A 53 11.44 -6.62 -7.86
N THR A 54 10.91 -7.65 -7.19
CA THR A 54 9.87 -8.51 -7.77
C THR A 54 8.51 -7.90 -7.51
N LYS A 55 7.80 -7.55 -8.58
CA LYS A 55 6.41 -7.08 -8.50
C LYS A 55 5.50 -8.23 -8.07
N VAL A 56 4.78 -8.03 -6.97
CA VAL A 56 3.89 -9.03 -6.36
C VAL A 56 2.44 -8.76 -6.76
N PHE A 57 2.04 -7.51 -6.85
CA PHE A 57 0.74 -7.13 -7.39
C PHE A 57 0.80 -5.78 -8.12
N GLU A 58 -0.18 -5.59 -9.00
CA GLU A 58 -0.47 -4.35 -9.71
C GLU A 58 -1.98 -4.29 -9.87
N ILE A 59 -2.61 -3.28 -9.27
CA ILE A 59 -4.06 -3.14 -9.23
C ILE A 59 -4.40 -1.71 -9.64
N PRO A 60 -5.22 -1.53 -10.68
CA PRO A 60 -5.66 -0.20 -11.07
C PRO A 60 -6.49 0.45 -9.96
N ASP A 61 -6.32 1.75 -9.76
CA ASP A 61 -6.96 2.52 -8.70
C ASP A 61 -8.50 2.41 -8.74
N SER A 62 -9.08 2.28 -9.92
CA SER A 62 -10.51 2.08 -10.15
C SER A 62 -11.11 0.82 -9.50
N LEU A 63 -10.30 -0.16 -9.12
CA LEU A 63 -10.75 -1.37 -8.40
C LEU A 63 -10.69 -1.22 -6.87
N ILE A 64 -10.11 -0.14 -6.36
CA ILE A 64 -9.97 0.13 -4.94
C ILE A 64 -11.12 1.04 -4.53
N ASP A 65 -12.01 0.58 -3.65
CA ASP A 65 -13.13 1.41 -3.23
C ASP A 65 -12.62 2.62 -2.45
N THR A 66 -12.90 3.83 -2.95
CA THR A 66 -12.49 5.05 -2.28
C THR A 66 -13.60 6.07 -2.17
N ASP A 67 -13.48 6.91 -1.16
CA ASP A 67 -14.23 8.16 -1.06
C ASP A 67 -13.60 9.11 -2.07
N THR A 68 -14.28 9.28 -3.20
CA THR A 68 -13.80 10.20 -4.24
C THR A 68 -13.71 11.59 -3.62
N ASP A 69 -12.52 12.19 -3.68
CA ASP A 69 -12.26 13.53 -3.18
C ASP A 69 -13.23 14.53 -3.84
N THR A 70 -14.30 14.91 -3.12
CA THR A 70 -15.31 15.87 -3.59
C THR A 70 -14.83 17.32 -3.47
N GLY A 71 -13.53 17.57 -3.25
CA GLY A 71 -12.99 18.92 -3.02
C GLY A 71 -13.37 19.48 -1.64
N SER A 72 -13.73 18.62 -0.69
CA SER A 72 -14.05 18.99 0.69
C SER A 72 -12.75 19.09 1.50
N THR A 73 -12.58 20.15 2.31
CA THR A 73 -11.46 20.27 3.25
C THR A 73 -11.46 19.18 4.34
N ASN A 74 -12.59 18.48 4.50
CA ASN A 74 -12.70 17.28 5.33
C ASN A 74 -12.72 16.06 4.42
N ASN A 75 -11.62 15.29 4.44
CA ASN A 75 -11.59 13.95 3.86
C ASN A 75 -12.57 13.07 4.65
N GLN A 76 -13.68 12.71 4.02
CA GLN A 76 -14.59 11.71 4.56
C GLN A 76 -13.95 10.36 4.29
N HIS A 77 -13.48 9.69 5.34
CA HIS A 77 -13.01 8.31 5.25
C HIS A 77 -14.17 7.38 5.60
N SER A 78 -14.58 6.52 4.68
CA SER A 78 -15.57 5.48 4.93
C SER A 78 -15.01 4.50 5.97
N VAL A 79 -15.72 4.41 7.10
CA VAL A 79 -15.39 3.49 8.20
C VAL A 79 -15.90 2.06 7.98
N ASN A 80 -16.61 1.82 6.87
CA ASN A 80 -17.27 0.54 6.59
C ASN A 80 -16.58 -0.25 5.46
N ARG A 81 -15.47 0.25 4.90
CA ARG A 81 -14.79 -0.32 3.74
C ARG A 81 -13.36 -0.72 4.13
N ILE A 82 -12.99 -1.95 3.80
CA ILE A 82 -11.63 -2.45 3.96
C ILE A 82 -11.19 -2.94 2.57
N ASN A 83 -10.34 -2.17 1.87
CA ASN A 83 -9.63 -2.70 0.71
C ASN A 83 -8.38 -3.41 1.22
N GLU A 84 -8.49 -4.71 1.40
CA GLU A 84 -7.39 -5.58 1.82
C GLU A 84 -6.91 -6.39 0.60
N ILE A 85 -5.64 -6.22 0.26
CA ILE A 85 -4.97 -7.04 -0.75
C ILE A 85 -4.21 -8.12 -0.01
N GLU A 86 -4.69 -9.35 -0.08
CA GLU A 86 -4.00 -10.50 0.50
C GLU A 86 -2.70 -10.78 -0.27
N VAL A 87 -1.60 -10.93 0.47
CA VAL A 87 -0.28 -11.20 -0.10
C VAL A 87 0.27 -12.51 0.43
N GLY A 88 0.22 -12.71 1.75
CA GLY A 88 0.53 -13.99 2.40
C GLY A 88 1.97 -14.48 2.29
N VAL A 89 2.96 -13.58 2.20
CA VAL A 89 4.38 -13.93 2.00
C VAL A 89 5.21 -13.83 3.29
N ASP A 90 6.10 -14.79 3.48
CA ASP A 90 7.15 -14.69 4.51
C ASP A 90 8.28 -13.81 3.97
N LEU A 91 8.69 -12.81 4.75
CA LEU A 91 9.76 -11.89 4.34
C LEU A 91 11.10 -12.46 4.80
N PRO A 92 12.02 -12.82 3.88
CA PRO A 92 13.38 -13.19 4.23
C PRO A 92 14.06 -12.10 5.07
N VAL A 93 14.95 -12.50 5.98
CA VAL A 93 15.67 -11.51 6.79
C VAL A 93 16.51 -10.60 5.88
N GLY A 94 16.45 -9.30 6.14
CA GLY A 94 17.09 -8.27 5.32
C GLY A 94 16.22 -7.76 4.18
N SER A 95 15.13 -8.47 3.84
CA SER A 95 14.22 -8.03 2.77
C SER A 95 13.21 -6.99 3.22
N THR A 96 12.70 -6.24 2.24
CA THR A 96 11.69 -5.19 2.39
C THR A 96 10.59 -5.38 1.35
N PHE A 97 9.34 -5.37 1.83
CA PHE A 97 8.19 -5.22 0.95
C PHE A 97 7.82 -3.75 0.85
N LYS A 98 7.63 -3.23 -0.37
CA LYS A 98 7.26 -1.83 -0.61
C LYS A 98 5.93 -1.74 -1.33
N VAL A 99 5.19 -0.68 -1.04
CA VAL A 99 3.93 -0.35 -1.70
C VAL A 99 4.06 1.05 -2.27
N GLY A 100 3.48 1.25 -3.45
CA GLY A 100 3.52 2.54 -4.12
C GLY A 100 2.39 2.72 -5.09
N ILE A 101 2.47 3.84 -5.80
CA ILE A 101 1.54 4.21 -6.86
C ILE A 101 2.32 4.64 -8.09
N VAL A 102 1.92 4.11 -9.25
CA VAL A 102 2.34 4.55 -10.57
C VAL A 102 1.30 5.55 -11.06
N CYS A 103 1.69 6.81 -11.18
CA CYS A 103 0.80 7.86 -11.61
C CYS A 103 1.00 8.20 -13.09
N GLY A 104 -0.11 8.29 -13.83
CA GLY A 104 -0.16 8.91 -15.15
C GLY A 104 -0.09 10.44 -15.06
N ALA A 105 -0.90 11.14 -15.86
CA ALA A 105 -0.87 12.61 -15.91
C ALA A 105 -1.41 13.27 -14.63
N THR A 106 -2.41 12.66 -13.97
CA THR A 106 -3.02 13.20 -12.74
C THR A 106 -2.57 12.37 -11.55
N ASN A 107 -1.81 13.00 -10.64
CA ASN A 107 -1.32 12.30 -9.45
C ASN A 107 -2.44 12.09 -8.42
N LYS A 108 -2.32 10.96 -7.71
CA LYS A 108 -3.14 10.62 -6.54
C LYS A 108 -2.25 10.10 -5.44
N ASN A 109 -2.78 10.09 -4.22
CA ASN A 109 -2.07 9.62 -3.04
C ASN A 109 -2.63 8.29 -2.60
N ILE A 110 -1.82 7.49 -1.93
CA ILE A 110 -2.29 6.29 -1.24
C ILE A 110 -1.92 6.34 0.23
N VAL A 111 -2.83 5.86 1.07
CA VAL A 111 -2.63 5.69 2.51
C VAL A 111 -3.06 4.29 2.89
N GLY A 112 -2.41 3.71 3.88
CA GLY A 112 -2.69 2.32 4.21
C GLY A 112 -1.87 1.79 5.36
N ALA A 113 -1.93 0.48 5.55
CA ALA A 113 -1.10 -0.22 6.50
C ALA A 113 -0.71 -1.62 6.01
N TYR A 114 0.50 -2.03 6.33
CA TYR A 114 0.92 -3.42 6.27
C TYR A 114 0.32 -4.17 7.44
N ARG A 115 -0.43 -5.24 7.20
CA ARG A 115 -0.86 -6.18 8.22
C ARG A 115 0.07 -7.37 8.22
N TYR A 116 0.80 -7.56 9.32
CA TYR A 116 1.88 -8.53 9.39
C TYR A 116 1.95 -9.22 10.74
N GLU A 117 2.69 -10.32 10.80
CA GLU A 117 3.02 -11.02 12.03
C GLU A 117 4.52 -11.11 12.20
N ILE A 118 4.98 -11.18 13.45
CA ILE A 118 6.36 -11.53 13.76
C ILE A 118 6.41 -13.04 13.98
N ILE A 119 7.16 -13.73 13.12
CA ILE A 119 7.39 -15.18 13.19
C ILE A 119 8.67 -15.44 13.98
N LYS A 120 8.61 -16.42 14.89
CA LYS A 120 9.77 -16.89 15.66
C LYS A 120 10.48 -18.02 14.93
#